data_AF-A0A5C5ZLP7-F1
#
_entry.id   AF-A0A5C5ZLP7-F1
#
_cell.length_a   1.000
_cell.length_b   1.000
_cell.length_c   1.000
_cell.angle_alpha   90.00
_cell.angle_beta   90.00
_cell.angle_gamma   90.00
#
_symmetry.space_group_name_H-M   'P 1'
#
loop_
_entity.id
_entity.type
_entity.pdbx_description
1 polymer ?
#
loop_
_entity_poly.entity_id
_entity_poly.type
_entity_poly.pdbx_seq_one_letter_code
_entity_poly.pdbx_strand_id
1 'polypeptide(L)'
;MVFSAPPSDPRRSITSLARPSWAGSFPLGPMSHAVAWFLAVVFADNLAAQETTAPDSRPTDIEKLVAELSSDSYLRRRRVTAELMEIGPAAVEELTAVLDSGDLETTERVMAILQEIAIDQPVYIEKPPASQAGESDVDPDAAWNALRRIAASGGSQGVRAQLVEREVREVRRKEAAQVLLNHGVFIGVGEFIVGAREMPKVLVEIGDEFDGDSRLIDLLRWIDQIEYARIKGEAIRPDVLAGVIQMPDLKTLTLMQGELNPDAMKTLGGMNELRHLELRYIPMSGELVDQLATLPIRVSLTLNGTAAPIENVDALRRTMPGLEIELKQGGFLGVRCFDNFNECLINEVIPGKAAEQAGLLPGDIIVQADGKPIRQFKDLQEAINAHVPGDTLEIEYRRNDVTSQTTARLGKLEDK
;
A
#
# COMPACT_ATOMS: atom_id res chain seq x y z
N MET A 1 -38.15 -10.11 24.58
CA MET A 1 -37.63 -9.96 25.96
C MET A 1 -36.63 -8.83 25.94
N VAL A 2 -36.65 -7.97 26.95
CA VAL A 2 -35.77 -6.79 27.06
C VAL A 2 -34.67 -7.08 28.05
N PHE A 3 -33.42 -6.76 27.72
CA PHE A 3 -32.41 -6.43 28.71
C PHE A 3 -31.62 -5.21 28.25
N SER A 4 -31.57 -4.21 29.12
CA SER A 4 -30.90 -2.92 28.94
C SER A 4 -29.55 -2.95 29.66
N ALA A 5 -28.55 -2.28 29.09
CA ALA A 5 -27.30 -1.95 29.77
C ALA A 5 -27.37 -0.50 30.31
N PRO A 6 -26.81 -0.21 31.50
CA PRO A 6 -26.86 1.13 32.09
C PRO A 6 -25.78 2.07 31.52
N PRO A 7 -25.97 3.40 31.59
CA PRO A 7 -25.03 4.39 31.06
C PRO A 7 -23.89 4.71 32.06
N SER A 8 -22.74 5.10 31.51
CA SER A 8 -21.60 5.65 32.26
C SER A 8 -21.58 7.19 32.17
N ASP A 9 -21.72 7.87 33.31
CA ASP A 9 -21.60 9.34 33.44
C ASP A 9 -20.17 9.74 33.85
N PRO A 10 -19.55 10.81 33.31
CA PRO A 10 -18.18 11.21 33.64
C PRO A 10 -18.10 12.29 34.74
N ARG A 11 -16.85 12.56 35.17
CA ARG A 11 -16.39 13.64 36.10
C ARG A 11 -16.38 13.31 37.60
N ARG A 12 -15.18 13.01 38.13
CA ARG A 12 -14.50 13.88 39.11
C ARG A 12 -13.00 13.56 39.22
N SER A 13 -12.26 14.50 39.78
CA SER A 13 -10.85 14.77 39.49
C SER A 13 -9.88 14.51 40.65
N ILE A 14 -8.67 14.04 40.31
CA ILE A 14 -7.34 14.44 40.84
C ILE A 14 -7.17 14.52 42.37
N THR A 15 -6.36 13.60 42.94
CA THR A 15 -5.19 13.97 43.77
C THR A 15 -4.09 12.90 43.69
N SER A 16 -2.86 13.28 44.07
CA SER A 16 -1.60 12.53 43.89
C SER A 16 -1.28 11.54 45.01
N LEU A 17 -0.33 10.60 44.77
CA LEU A 17 0.95 10.52 45.50
C LEU A 17 1.86 9.33 45.09
N ALA A 18 3.17 9.65 44.97
CA ALA A 18 4.39 8.87 45.26
C ALA A 18 4.53 7.36 44.90
N ARG A 19 5.65 7.05 44.21
CA ARG A 19 6.30 5.72 44.20
C ARG A 19 6.97 5.41 45.56
N PRO A 20 7.20 4.14 45.88
CA PRO A 20 8.52 3.76 46.40
C PRO A 20 9.12 2.47 45.81
N SER A 21 10.44 2.42 45.81
CA SER A 21 11.31 1.28 45.46
C SER A 21 11.38 0.22 46.56
N TRP A 22 11.72 -1.02 46.20
CA TRP A 22 12.10 -2.09 47.15
C TRP A 22 13.46 -2.70 46.77
N ALA A 23 14.31 -2.90 47.78
CA ALA A 23 15.62 -3.54 47.65
C ALA A 23 15.99 -4.30 48.93
N GLY A 24 16.59 -5.49 48.77
CA GLY A 24 17.12 -6.34 49.86
C GLY A 24 16.07 -7.14 50.65
N SER A 25 16.42 -8.23 51.36
CA SER A 25 17.63 -9.07 51.41
C SER A 25 17.26 -10.38 52.14
N PHE A 26 17.86 -11.53 51.81
CA PHE A 26 17.67 -12.77 52.60
C PHE A 26 19.02 -13.44 52.98
N PRO A 27 19.14 -14.08 54.17
CA PRO A 27 20.41 -14.52 54.73
C PRO A 27 20.79 -15.98 54.42
N LEU A 28 22.03 -16.36 54.78
CA LEU A 28 22.70 -17.62 54.45
C LEU A 28 22.65 -18.70 55.56
N GLY A 29 22.38 -19.96 55.15
CA GLY A 29 22.97 -21.20 55.71
C GLY A 29 22.35 -21.83 56.97
N PRO A 30 22.72 -23.09 57.32
CA PRO A 30 23.72 -23.97 56.71
C PRO A 30 23.19 -25.34 56.17
N MET A 31 24.11 -26.24 55.79
CA MET A 31 23.94 -27.38 54.85
C MET A 31 23.53 -28.73 55.46
N SER A 32 22.96 -29.64 54.63
CA SER A 32 23.39 -31.06 54.52
C SER A 32 22.77 -31.78 53.29
N HIS A 33 23.63 -32.43 52.49
CA HIS A 33 23.44 -33.47 51.42
C HIS A 33 22.00 -33.95 51.05
N ALA A 34 21.62 -34.14 49.78
CA ALA A 34 22.32 -34.93 48.76
C ALA A 34 21.68 -34.83 47.33
N VAL A 35 22.43 -35.31 46.32
CA VAL A 35 22.02 -35.61 44.92
C VAL A 35 21.65 -34.43 44.01
N ALA A 36 22.68 -33.83 43.41
CA ALA A 36 22.60 -33.19 42.09
C ALA A 36 23.89 -33.50 41.28
N TRP A 37 23.74 -34.31 40.24
CA TRP A 37 24.71 -34.61 39.17
C TRP A 37 24.06 -34.16 37.84
N PHE A 38 24.67 -33.84 36.70
CA PHE A 38 26.04 -33.82 36.12
C PHE A 38 25.97 -32.70 35.02
N LEU A 39 27.00 -32.00 34.54
CA LEU A 39 28.41 -31.74 34.89
C LEU A 39 28.79 -30.44 34.15
N ALA A 40 29.70 -29.60 34.67
CA ALA A 40 30.42 -28.60 33.86
C ALA A 40 31.91 -28.54 34.24
N VAL A 41 32.77 -28.88 33.28
CA VAL A 41 34.20 -28.56 33.13
C VAL A 41 35.20 -29.03 34.23
N VAL A 42 36.13 -29.90 33.82
CA VAL A 42 37.61 -29.74 33.83
C VAL A 42 38.25 -31.14 33.89
N PHE A 43 38.93 -31.52 32.81
CA PHE A 43 40.31 -31.98 32.89
C PHE A 43 41.00 -31.72 31.54
N ALA A 44 42.00 -30.85 31.57
CA ALA A 44 42.95 -30.72 30.46
C ALA A 44 43.97 -31.85 30.61
N ASP A 45 44.09 -32.69 29.58
CA ASP A 45 45.34 -33.30 29.08
C ASP A 45 45.01 -34.42 28.08
N ASN A 46 44.58 -34.05 26.88
CA ASN A 46 44.88 -34.82 25.67
C ASN A 46 44.78 -33.94 24.41
N LEU A 47 45.67 -32.95 24.28
CA LEU A 47 45.82 -32.16 23.06
C LEU A 47 46.58 -32.96 21.99
N ALA A 48 45.84 -33.86 21.32
CA ALA A 48 46.30 -34.60 20.16
C ALA A 48 45.25 -34.50 19.04
N ALA A 49 45.35 -33.42 18.25
CA ALA A 49 44.79 -33.21 16.92
C ALA A 49 43.58 -34.07 16.51
N GLN A 50 42.37 -33.58 16.82
CA GLN A 50 41.28 -33.64 15.85
C GLN A 50 40.84 -32.20 15.57
N GLU A 51 41.39 -31.65 14.49
CA GLU A 51 40.81 -30.48 13.84
C GLU A 51 39.42 -30.89 13.35
N THR A 52 38.37 -30.44 14.03
CA THR A 52 37.06 -30.28 13.38
C THR A 52 37.21 -29.12 12.40
N THR A 53 37.76 -29.44 11.22
CA THR A 53 37.86 -28.51 10.11
C THR A 53 36.48 -27.95 9.81
N ALA A 54 36.40 -26.62 9.66
CA ALA A 54 35.27 -26.00 8.98
C ALA A 54 35.01 -26.69 7.63
N PRO A 55 33.77 -26.70 7.11
CA PRO A 55 33.49 -27.30 5.81
C PRO A 55 34.46 -26.75 4.76
N ASP A 56 35.09 -27.69 4.07
CA ASP A 56 36.25 -27.51 3.20
C ASP A 56 35.95 -26.50 2.08
N SER A 57 36.40 -25.25 2.24
CA SER A 57 36.06 -24.12 1.38
C SER A 57 36.80 -24.16 0.04
N ARG A 58 36.55 -25.21 -0.74
CA ARG A 58 36.80 -25.20 -2.17
C ARG A 58 35.80 -24.23 -2.80
N PRO A 59 36.15 -23.49 -3.86
CA PRO A 59 35.14 -22.85 -4.69
C PRO A 59 34.24 -23.97 -5.24
N THR A 60 32.98 -23.98 -4.79
CA THR A 60 31.98 -24.92 -5.29
C THR A 60 31.76 -24.62 -6.76
N ASP A 61 32.12 -25.58 -7.61
CA ASP A 61 32.04 -25.44 -9.05
C ASP A 61 30.58 -25.59 -9.48
N ILE A 62 29.90 -24.45 -9.58
CA ILE A 62 28.45 -24.37 -9.84
C ILE A 62 28.11 -25.05 -11.17
N GLU A 63 28.95 -24.86 -12.22
CA GLU A 63 28.82 -25.55 -13.51
C GLU A 63 28.79 -27.09 -13.34
N LYS A 64 29.69 -27.65 -12.51
CA LYS A 64 29.69 -29.09 -12.21
C LYS A 64 28.45 -29.55 -11.45
N LEU A 65 27.92 -28.76 -10.51
CA LEU A 65 26.68 -29.10 -9.81
C LEU A 65 25.47 -29.08 -10.73
N VAL A 66 25.36 -28.06 -11.58
CA VAL A 66 24.30 -27.92 -12.58
C VAL A 66 24.34 -29.08 -13.58
N ALA A 67 25.54 -29.51 -14.01
CA ALA A 67 25.72 -30.68 -14.87
C ALA A 67 25.30 -32.02 -14.21
N GLU A 68 25.24 -32.12 -12.87
CA GLU A 68 24.76 -33.30 -12.16
C GLU A 68 23.22 -33.35 -12.01
N LEU A 69 22.48 -32.30 -12.41
CA LEU A 69 21.01 -32.24 -12.29
C LEU A 69 20.27 -33.30 -13.13
N SER A 70 20.87 -33.81 -14.21
CA SER A 70 20.32 -34.89 -15.05
C SER A 70 20.90 -36.28 -14.72
N SER A 71 21.70 -36.42 -13.66
CA SER A 71 22.34 -37.71 -13.32
C SER A 71 21.32 -38.82 -13.03
N ASP A 72 21.48 -40.02 -13.60
CA ASP A 72 20.61 -41.19 -13.34
C ASP A 72 20.37 -41.49 -11.84
N SER A 73 21.34 -41.16 -10.97
CA SER A 73 21.24 -41.37 -9.53
C SER A 73 20.34 -40.33 -8.84
N TYR A 74 19.15 -40.75 -8.41
CA TYR A 74 18.22 -39.92 -7.64
C TYR A 74 18.88 -39.27 -6.40
N LEU A 75 19.74 -40.00 -5.68
CA LEU A 75 20.45 -39.47 -4.52
C LEU A 75 21.44 -38.37 -4.90
N ARG A 76 22.11 -38.49 -6.06
CA ARG A 76 22.99 -37.44 -6.59
C ARG A 76 22.17 -36.20 -6.97
N ARG A 77 21.09 -36.37 -7.74
CA ARG A 77 20.18 -35.26 -8.13
C ARG A 77 19.66 -34.51 -6.91
N ARG A 78 19.13 -35.24 -5.90
CA ARG A 78 18.64 -34.63 -4.65
C ARG A 78 19.72 -33.88 -3.88
N ARG A 79 20.96 -34.40 -3.83
CA ARG A 79 22.10 -33.74 -3.19
C ARG A 79 22.42 -32.42 -3.88
N VAL A 80 22.60 -32.42 -5.20
CA VAL A 80 22.98 -31.19 -5.93
C VAL A 80 21.87 -30.16 -5.98
N THR A 81 20.61 -30.58 -6.03
CA THR A 81 19.47 -29.66 -5.86
C THR A 81 19.54 -28.92 -4.52
N ALA A 82 19.81 -29.62 -3.41
CA ALA A 82 19.94 -28.98 -2.10
C ALA A 82 21.17 -28.06 -2.00
N GLU A 83 22.31 -28.47 -2.57
CA GLU A 83 23.55 -27.66 -2.59
C GLU A 83 23.39 -26.38 -3.43
N LEU A 84 22.69 -26.46 -4.56
CA LEU A 84 22.36 -25.28 -5.40
C LEU A 84 21.35 -24.34 -4.73
N MET A 85 20.40 -24.88 -3.95
CA MET A 85 19.51 -24.05 -3.12
C MET A 85 20.26 -23.35 -1.98
N GLU A 86 21.24 -24.02 -1.36
CA GLU A 86 22.09 -23.44 -0.30
C GLU A 86 23.03 -22.33 -0.83
N ILE A 87 23.51 -22.46 -2.07
CA ILE A 87 24.24 -21.38 -2.77
C ILE A 87 23.33 -20.17 -3.06
N GLY A 88 22.03 -20.40 -3.25
CA GLY A 88 21.03 -19.34 -3.37
C GLY A 88 21.20 -18.50 -4.64
N PRO A 89 20.96 -17.17 -4.58
CA PRO A 89 20.99 -16.29 -5.75
C PRO A 89 22.29 -16.32 -6.58
N ALA A 90 23.42 -16.73 -5.98
CA ALA A 90 24.70 -16.84 -6.68
C ALA A 90 24.77 -17.99 -7.70
N ALA A 91 23.87 -18.98 -7.65
CA ALA A 91 23.80 -20.07 -8.65
C ALA A 91 22.91 -19.76 -9.86
N VAL A 92 22.23 -18.61 -9.87
CA VAL A 92 21.17 -18.31 -10.84
C VAL A 92 21.69 -18.19 -12.27
N GLU A 93 22.90 -17.66 -12.47
CA GLU A 93 23.46 -17.48 -13.80
C GLU A 93 23.68 -18.84 -14.49
N GLU A 94 24.41 -19.74 -13.85
CA GLU A 94 24.70 -21.10 -14.34
C GLU A 94 23.42 -21.97 -14.45
N LEU A 95 22.50 -21.84 -13.49
CA LEU A 95 21.18 -22.48 -13.56
C LEU A 95 20.40 -22.03 -14.80
N THR A 96 20.45 -20.75 -15.16
CA THR A 96 19.77 -20.27 -16.38
C THR A 96 20.50 -20.67 -17.65
N ALA A 97 21.83 -20.68 -17.65
CA ALA A 97 22.65 -21.03 -18.81
C ALA A 97 22.42 -22.47 -19.31
N VAL A 98 22.12 -23.43 -18.42
CA VAL A 98 21.87 -24.82 -18.85
C VAL A 98 20.52 -24.99 -19.57
N LEU A 99 19.55 -24.08 -19.41
CA LEU A 99 18.20 -24.23 -19.98
C LEU A 99 18.16 -24.27 -21.51
N ASP A 100 19.12 -23.63 -22.19
CA ASP A 100 19.22 -23.62 -23.66
C ASP A 100 19.63 -24.97 -24.26
N SER A 101 20.22 -25.86 -23.45
CA SER A 101 20.73 -27.18 -23.88
C SER A 101 20.18 -28.36 -23.06
N GLY A 102 19.49 -28.08 -21.95
CA GLY A 102 18.98 -29.06 -21.01
C GLY A 102 17.79 -29.86 -21.54
N ASP A 103 17.65 -31.08 -21.02
CA ASP A 103 16.46 -31.89 -21.23
C ASP A 103 15.29 -31.46 -20.33
N LEU A 104 14.18 -32.19 -20.40
CA LEU A 104 12.98 -31.89 -19.62
C LEU A 104 13.21 -32.07 -18.10
N GLU A 105 14.03 -33.03 -17.67
CA GLU A 105 14.30 -33.22 -16.23
C GLU A 105 15.21 -32.10 -15.69
N THR A 106 16.24 -31.70 -16.44
CA THR A 106 17.10 -30.54 -16.12
C THR A 106 16.27 -29.27 -16.02
N THR A 107 15.41 -29.05 -17.02
CA THR A 107 14.43 -27.96 -17.06
C THR A 107 13.59 -27.88 -15.78
N GLU A 108 12.90 -28.97 -15.43
CA GLU A 108 11.95 -28.98 -14.31
C GLU A 108 12.67 -28.80 -12.97
N ARG A 109 13.92 -29.29 -12.85
CA ARG A 109 14.77 -29.08 -11.68
C ARG A 109 15.27 -27.65 -11.55
N VAL A 110 15.75 -27.05 -12.64
CA VAL A 110 16.17 -25.64 -12.65
C VAL A 110 15.00 -24.74 -12.26
N MET A 111 13.81 -24.96 -12.83
CA MET A 111 12.60 -24.20 -12.49
C MET A 111 12.25 -24.30 -11.00
N ALA A 112 12.31 -25.51 -10.42
CA ALA A 112 12.06 -25.73 -9.00
C ALA A 112 13.15 -25.09 -8.10
N ILE A 113 14.42 -25.14 -8.49
CA ILE A 113 15.51 -24.48 -7.72
C ILE A 113 15.34 -22.96 -7.77
N LEU A 114 15.08 -22.38 -8.95
CA LEU A 114 14.81 -20.95 -9.09
C LEU A 114 13.56 -20.52 -8.31
N GLN A 115 12.52 -21.37 -8.25
CA GLN A 115 11.33 -21.14 -7.43
C GLN A 115 11.66 -21.02 -5.95
N GLU A 116 12.35 -22.03 -5.39
CA GLU A 116 12.69 -22.06 -3.97
C GLU A 116 13.63 -20.92 -3.60
N ILE A 117 14.67 -20.63 -4.40
CA ILE A 117 15.54 -19.46 -4.20
C ILE A 117 14.70 -18.16 -4.22
N ALA A 118 13.78 -18.02 -5.18
CA ALA A 118 12.93 -16.84 -5.29
C ALA A 118 11.84 -16.76 -4.20
N ILE A 119 11.62 -17.80 -3.38
CA ILE A 119 10.72 -17.81 -2.22
C ILE A 119 11.50 -17.59 -0.90
N ASP A 120 12.64 -18.26 -0.70
CA ASP A 120 13.37 -18.31 0.57
C ASP A 120 14.07 -16.99 0.95
N GLN A 121 14.44 -16.15 -0.02
CA GLN A 121 14.94 -14.80 0.29
C GLN A 121 13.90 -14.01 1.12
N PRO A 122 14.26 -13.14 2.06
CA PRO A 122 13.28 -12.30 2.75
C PRO A 122 12.80 -11.15 1.85
N VAL A 123 11.48 -10.86 1.82
CA VAL A 123 10.97 -9.66 1.09
C VAL A 123 11.51 -8.34 1.65
N TYR A 124 11.78 -8.30 2.95
CA TYR A 124 12.27 -7.14 3.67
C TYR A 124 13.23 -7.57 4.78
N ILE A 125 14.34 -6.85 4.94
CA ILE A 125 15.28 -7.02 6.05
C ILE A 125 15.27 -5.72 6.86
N GLU A 126 14.77 -5.81 8.10
CA GLU A 126 14.67 -4.69 9.03
C GLU A 126 16.06 -4.28 9.52
N LYS A 127 16.75 -3.49 8.68
CA LYS A 127 18.11 -2.94 8.87
C LYS A 127 19.21 -4.04 8.97
N PRO A 128 19.99 -4.28 7.89
CA PRO A 128 21.03 -5.32 7.93
C PRO A 128 22.03 -5.03 9.06
N PRO A 129 22.51 -6.07 9.79
CA PRO A 129 23.48 -5.90 10.85
C PRO A 129 24.76 -5.26 10.28
N ALA A 130 25.43 -4.41 11.05
CA ALA A 130 26.57 -3.62 10.58
C ALA A 130 27.76 -4.45 10.04
N SER A 131 27.81 -5.75 10.35
CA SER A 131 28.75 -6.74 9.81
C SER A 131 28.40 -7.27 8.41
N GLN A 132 27.22 -6.97 7.88
CA GLN A 132 26.76 -7.28 6.51
C GLN A 132 26.71 -6.03 5.62
N ALA A 133 27.31 -4.91 6.05
CA ALA A 133 27.44 -3.69 5.24
C ALA A 133 28.54 -3.77 4.17
N GLY A 134 28.89 -4.98 3.72
CA GLY A 134 29.61 -5.18 2.47
C GLY A 134 28.60 -5.46 1.38
N GLU A 135 28.69 -4.75 0.25
CA GLU A 135 27.95 -5.10 -0.96
C GLU A 135 28.27 -6.55 -1.32
N SER A 136 27.26 -7.42 -1.19
CA SER A 136 27.23 -8.66 -1.93
C SER A 136 26.82 -8.29 -3.35
N ASP A 137 27.72 -8.50 -4.32
CA ASP A 137 27.44 -8.23 -5.76
C ASP A 137 26.26 -9.06 -6.32
N VAL A 138 25.73 -9.98 -5.52
CA VAL A 138 24.64 -10.89 -5.88
C VAL A 138 23.27 -10.25 -5.65
N ASP A 139 22.54 -10.00 -6.74
CA ASP A 139 21.15 -9.52 -6.75
C ASP A 139 20.21 -10.49 -5.96
N PRO A 140 19.57 -10.07 -4.86
CA PRO A 140 18.65 -10.92 -4.11
C PRO A 140 17.39 -11.29 -4.93
N ASP A 141 17.02 -10.48 -5.92
CA ASP A 141 15.94 -10.76 -6.85
C ASP A 141 16.40 -11.58 -8.08
N ALA A 142 17.66 -12.04 -8.15
CA ALA A 142 18.21 -12.67 -9.35
C ALA A 142 17.35 -13.83 -9.87
N ALA A 143 16.90 -14.72 -8.98
CA ALA A 143 16.08 -15.88 -9.33
C ALA A 143 14.68 -15.47 -9.85
N TRP A 144 14.07 -14.46 -9.22
CA TRP A 144 12.82 -13.86 -9.67
C TRP A 144 12.96 -13.20 -11.04
N ASN A 145 14.02 -12.41 -11.22
CA ASN A 145 14.36 -11.74 -12.48
C ASN A 145 14.65 -12.77 -13.60
N ALA A 146 15.30 -13.89 -13.27
CA ALA A 146 15.49 -15.02 -14.19
C ALA A 146 14.17 -15.68 -14.60
N LEU A 147 13.31 -16.03 -13.65
CA LEU A 147 11.98 -16.61 -13.92
C LEU A 147 11.16 -15.70 -14.85
N ARG A 148 11.15 -14.39 -14.61
CA ARG A 148 10.48 -13.41 -15.48
C ARG A 148 11.07 -13.35 -16.90
N ARG A 149 12.39 -13.41 -17.05
CA ARG A 149 13.05 -13.46 -18.38
C ARG A 149 12.64 -14.71 -19.15
N ILE A 150 12.58 -15.88 -18.50
CA ILE A 150 12.16 -17.12 -19.15
C ILE A 150 10.66 -17.11 -19.45
N ALA A 151 9.82 -16.62 -18.52
CA ALA A 151 8.38 -16.46 -18.71
C ALA A 151 8.05 -15.60 -19.95
N ALA A 152 8.87 -14.59 -20.23
CA ALA A 152 8.75 -13.71 -21.39
C ALA A 152 9.26 -14.31 -22.71
N SER A 153 10.14 -15.32 -22.70
CA SER A 153 10.67 -15.93 -23.94
C SER A 153 9.65 -16.84 -24.64
N GLY A 154 8.62 -17.26 -23.93
CA GLY A 154 7.54 -18.11 -24.46
C GLY A 154 7.96 -19.57 -24.68
N GLY A 155 7.25 -20.25 -25.58
CA GLY A 155 7.43 -21.68 -25.81
C GLY A 155 7.09 -22.55 -24.59
N SER A 156 7.55 -23.81 -24.60
CA SER A 156 7.32 -24.78 -23.51
C SER A 156 8.00 -24.39 -22.19
N GLN A 157 9.07 -23.59 -22.26
CA GLN A 157 9.82 -23.09 -21.10
C GLN A 157 9.12 -21.88 -20.48
N GLY A 158 8.76 -20.88 -21.28
CA GLY A 158 8.05 -19.70 -20.79
C GLY A 158 6.72 -20.04 -20.15
N VAL A 159 5.94 -20.99 -20.70
CA VAL A 159 4.68 -21.44 -20.08
C VAL A 159 4.90 -22.10 -18.71
N ARG A 160 6.02 -22.82 -18.50
CA ARG A 160 6.38 -23.36 -17.17
C ARG A 160 6.80 -22.25 -16.22
N ALA A 161 7.70 -21.37 -16.66
CA ALA A 161 8.16 -20.23 -15.87
C ALA A 161 7.01 -19.29 -15.47
N GLN A 162 5.96 -19.13 -16.30
CA GLN A 162 4.75 -18.36 -15.96
C GLN A 162 3.91 -18.98 -14.83
N LEU A 163 3.93 -20.31 -14.67
CA LEU A 163 3.28 -20.97 -13.53
C LEU A 163 4.09 -20.74 -12.25
N VAL A 164 5.41 -20.95 -12.33
CA VAL A 164 6.34 -20.70 -11.22
C VAL A 164 6.33 -19.23 -10.78
N GLU A 165 6.36 -18.28 -11.73
CA GLU A 165 6.28 -16.84 -11.43
C GLU A 165 5.02 -16.52 -10.62
N ARG A 166 3.88 -17.14 -10.97
CA ARG A 166 2.62 -16.93 -10.24
C ARG A 166 2.68 -17.47 -8.81
N GLU A 167 3.29 -18.63 -8.59
CA GLU A 167 3.42 -19.24 -7.27
C GLU A 167 4.37 -18.43 -6.38
N VAL A 168 5.54 -18.03 -6.90
CA VAL A 168 6.47 -17.12 -6.23
C VAL A 168 5.77 -15.80 -5.88
N ARG A 169 5.09 -15.18 -6.85
CA ARG A 169 4.35 -13.92 -6.65
C ARG A 169 3.26 -14.05 -5.59
N GLU A 170 2.55 -15.18 -5.52
CA GLU A 170 1.50 -15.39 -4.52
C GLU A 170 2.07 -15.40 -3.09
N VAL A 171 3.19 -16.09 -2.87
CA VAL A 171 3.89 -16.11 -1.57
C VAL A 171 4.40 -14.71 -1.23
N ARG A 172 5.19 -14.12 -2.14
CA ARG A 172 5.79 -12.78 -1.99
C ARG A 172 4.77 -11.70 -1.65
N ARG A 173 3.62 -11.71 -2.33
CA ARG A 173 2.53 -10.77 -2.10
C ARG A 173 1.92 -10.89 -0.70
N LYS A 174 1.78 -12.10 -0.16
CA LYS A 174 1.24 -12.30 1.20
C LYS A 174 2.22 -11.75 2.25
N GLU A 175 3.51 -12.02 2.07
CA GLU A 175 4.57 -11.50 2.94
C GLU A 175 4.65 -9.97 2.87
N ALA A 176 4.76 -9.42 1.65
CA ALA A 176 4.80 -7.98 1.39
C ALA A 176 3.59 -7.26 1.99
N ALA A 177 2.37 -7.78 1.76
CA ALA A 177 1.15 -7.20 2.31
C ALA A 177 1.14 -7.22 3.84
N GLN A 178 1.60 -8.31 4.48
CA GLN A 178 1.66 -8.40 5.93
C GLN A 178 2.68 -7.43 6.53
N VAL A 179 3.85 -7.25 5.90
CA VAL A 179 4.86 -6.26 6.32
C VAL A 179 4.29 -4.84 6.16
N LEU A 180 3.73 -4.50 5.01
CA LEU A 180 3.11 -3.20 4.73
C LEU A 180 2.01 -2.85 5.75
N LEU A 181 1.10 -3.79 6.05
CA LEU A 181 0.05 -3.63 7.06
C LEU A 181 0.61 -3.41 8.47
N ASN A 182 1.71 -4.08 8.84
CA ASN A 182 2.38 -3.89 10.13
C ASN A 182 3.04 -2.50 10.27
N HIS A 183 3.31 -1.81 9.15
CA HIS A 183 3.93 -0.48 9.10
C HIS A 183 2.95 0.64 8.68
N GLY A 184 1.64 0.44 8.84
CA GLY A 184 0.64 1.50 8.64
C GLY A 184 0.21 1.76 7.19
N VAL A 185 0.56 0.87 6.25
CA VAL A 185 -0.02 0.89 4.90
C VAL A 185 -1.30 0.05 4.89
N PHE A 186 -2.44 0.67 4.63
CA PHE A 186 -3.70 -0.04 4.49
C PHE A 186 -3.77 -0.78 3.15
N ILE A 187 -4.17 -2.04 3.18
CA ILE A 187 -4.43 -2.86 1.99
C ILE A 187 -5.74 -3.62 2.21
N GLY A 188 -6.81 -3.23 1.51
CA GLY A 188 -8.13 -3.81 1.77
C GLY A 188 -9.27 -3.11 1.04
N VAL A 189 -10.51 -3.46 1.41
CA VAL A 189 -11.71 -2.82 0.88
C VAL A 189 -11.96 -1.51 1.63
N GLY A 190 -11.92 -0.38 0.92
CA GLY A 190 -12.33 0.93 1.43
C GLY A 190 -13.33 1.62 0.52
N GLU A 191 -14.00 2.66 1.02
CA GLU A 191 -14.80 3.57 0.20
C GLU A 191 -13.83 4.39 -0.68
N PHE A 192 -14.01 4.31 -2.01
CA PHE A 192 -13.23 5.06 -3.00
C PHE A 192 -14.18 5.90 -3.85
N ILE A 193 -13.83 7.15 -4.09
CA ILE A 193 -14.65 8.09 -4.85
C ILE A 193 -14.11 8.17 -6.28
N VAL A 194 -14.99 8.02 -7.27
CA VAL A 194 -14.69 8.28 -8.68
C VAL A 194 -15.74 9.26 -9.22
N GLY A 195 -15.31 10.47 -9.56
CA GLY A 195 -16.17 11.56 -10.00
C GLY A 195 -17.12 12.05 -8.89
N ALA A 196 -18.33 11.50 -8.84
CA ALA A 196 -19.36 11.81 -7.84
C ALA A 196 -20.00 10.55 -7.22
N ARG A 197 -19.39 9.37 -7.41
CA ARG A 197 -19.87 8.10 -6.86
C ARG A 197 -18.85 7.51 -5.91
N GLU A 198 -19.32 7.18 -4.73
CA GLU A 198 -18.60 6.44 -3.70
C GLU A 198 -18.88 4.95 -3.89
N MET A 199 -17.82 4.14 -4.01
CA MET A 199 -17.92 2.70 -4.28
C MET A 199 -16.88 1.95 -3.45
N PRO A 200 -17.21 0.75 -2.90
CA PRO A 200 -16.22 -0.09 -2.27
C PRO A 200 -15.21 -0.60 -3.31
N LYS A 201 -13.92 -0.39 -3.04
CA LYS A 201 -12.81 -0.86 -3.87
C LYS A 201 -11.74 -1.50 -3.01
N VAL A 202 -11.11 -2.54 -3.52
CA VAL A 202 -9.81 -2.98 -2.98
C VAL A 202 -8.78 -1.93 -3.39
N LEU A 203 -8.07 -1.36 -2.43
CA LEU A 203 -7.12 -0.27 -2.61
C LEU A 203 -5.91 -0.44 -1.70
N VAL A 204 -4.81 0.21 -2.07
CA VAL A 204 -3.68 0.53 -1.17
C VAL A 204 -3.86 1.97 -0.69
N GLU A 205 -3.75 2.22 0.61
CA GLU A 205 -3.75 3.57 1.18
C GLU A 205 -2.54 3.81 2.08
N ILE A 206 -1.88 4.94 1.86
CA ILE A 206 -0.72 5.41 2.62
C ILE A 206 -1.05 6.81 3.12
N GLY A 207 -0.97 7.03 4.43
CA GLY A 207 -1.26 8.31 5.07
C GLY A 207 -0.42 8.52 6.31
N ASP A 208 -0.91 9.34 7.24
CA ASP A 208 -0.16 9.76 8.43
C ASP A 208 0.15 8.60 9.42
N GLU A 209 -0.47 7.42 9.25
CA GLU A 209 -0.12 6.20 9.99
C GLU A 209 1.17 5.51 9.48
N PHE A 210 1.66 5.88 8.29
CA PHE A 210 2.89 5.36 7.70
C PHE A 210 4.12 6.16 8.19
N ASP A 211 4.68 5.74 9.33
CA ASP A 211 5.97 6.22 9.89
C ASP A 211 7.19 5.53 9.21
N GLY A 212 7.03 5.11 7.95
CA GLY A 212 7.90 4.10 7.34
C GLY A 212 9.07 4.63 6.51
N ASP A 213 10.16 3.85 6.53
CA ASP A 213 11.27 3.92 5.59
C ASP A 213 10.78 3.69 4.15
N SER A 214 11.26 4.48 3.18
CA SER A 214 10.85 4.34 1.77
C SER A 214 11.13 2.96 1.18
N ARG A 215 12.12 2.23 1.72
CA ARG A 215 12.41 0.82 1.38
C ARG A 215 11.26 -0.16 1.70
N LEU A 216 10.30 0.24 2.54
CA LEU A 216 9.07 -0.53 2.75
C LEU A 216 8.11 -0.37 1.57
N ILE A 217 8.06 0.80 0.94
CA ILE A 217 7.14 1.08 -0.18
C ILE A 217 7.58 0.35 -1.45
N ASP A 218 8.86 0.01 -1.60
CA ASP A 218 9.36 -0.86 -2.68
C ASP A 218 8.65 -2.24 -2.70
N LEU A 219 8.12 -2.70 -1.56
CA LEU A 219 7.32 -3.93 -1.47
C LEU A 219 6.03 -3.88 -2.31
N LEU A 220 5.53 -2.69 -2.68
CA LEU A 220 4.35 -2.53 -3.53
C LEU A 220 4.51 -3.15 -4.92
N ARG A 221 5.74 -3.38 -5.39
CA ARG A 221 6.02 -4.16 -6.62
C ARG A 221 5.45 -5.59 -6.60
N TRP A 222 5.19 -6.13 -5.40
CA TRP A 222 4.56 -7.45 -5.17
C TRP A 222 3.03 -7.39 -5.05
N ILE A 223 2.45 -6.19 -4.87
CA ILE A 223 1.02 -5.99 -4.65
C ILE A 223 0.30 -5.84 -6.00
N ASP A 224 0.10 -6.98 -6.65
CA ASP A 224 -0.70 -7.11 -7.87
C ASP A 224 -2.22 -7.12 -7.59
N GLN A 225 -3.03 -7.13 -8.65
CA GLN A 225 -4.51 -7.26 -8.62
C GLN A 225 -5.25 -6.09 -7.93
N ILE A 226 -4.54 -5.02 -7.55
CA ILE A 226 -5.12 -3.80 -6.97
C ILE A 226 -4.90 -2.62 -7.93
N GLU A 227 -5.99 -2.13 -8.52
CA GLU A 227 -5.95 -1.03 -9.50
C GLU A 227 -5.99 0.38 -8.89
N TYR A 228 -6.17 0.49 -7.56
CA TYR A 228 -6.47 1.73 -6.84
C TYR A 228 -5.44 2.00 -5.75
N ALA A 229 -4.85 3.20 -5.77
CA ALA A 229 -4.03 3.70 -4.68
C ALA A 229 -4.53 5.08 -4.21
N ARG A 230 -4.46 5.32 -2.90
CA ARG A 230 -4.72 6.62 -2.26
C ARG A 230 -3.52 7.02 -1.41
N ILE A 231 -3.08 8.28 -1.51
CA ILE A 231 -2.01 8.82 -0.67
C ILE A 231 -2.51 10.08 0.03
N LYS A 232 -2.31 10.19 1.33
CA LYS A 232 -2.79 11.27 2.20
C LYS A 232 -1.63 12.03 2.85
N GLY A 233 -1.81 13.32 3.10
CA GLY A 233 -0.96 14.09 4.02
C GLY A 233 0.52 14.12 3.64
N GLU A 234 1.40 13.95 4.62
CA GLU A 234 2.86 14.04 4.45
C GLU A 234 3.48 12.85 3.69
N ALA A 235 2.69 11.80 3.41
CA ALA A 235 3.09 10.68 2.57
C ALA A 235 3.10 11.02 1.06
N ILE A 236 2.58 12.18 0.65
CA ILE A 236 2.67 12.66 -0.74
C ILE A 236 4.08 13.23 -0.97
N ARG A 237 5.03 12.33 -1.25
CA ARG A 237 6.46 12.65 -1.45
C ARG A 237 7.10 11.78 -2.53
N PRO A 238 8.18 12.23 -3.20
CA PRO A 238 8.69 11.59 -4.43
C PRO A 238 9.13 10.13 -4.26
N ASP A 239 9.63 9.76 -3.09
CA ASP A 239 10.08 8.41 -2.71
C ASP A 239 8.92 7.45 -2.47
N VAL A 240 7.89 7.86 -1.72
CA VAL A 240 6.66 7.07 -1.56
C VAL A 240 5.96 6.90 -2.92
N LEU A 241 5.89 7.97 -3.71
CA LEU A 241 5.36 7.90 -5.07
C LEU A 241 6.16 6.93 -5.96
N ALA A 242 7.49 6.90 -5.84
CA ALA A 242 8.35 6.05 -6.67
C ALA A 242 8.12 4.55 -6.45
N GLY A 243 7.78 4.14 -5.23
CA GLY A 243 7.37 2.76 -4.93
C GLY A 243 5.90 2.47 -5.26
N VAL A 244 4.98 3.44 -5.06
CA VAL A 244 3.56 3.28 -5.46
C VAL A 244 3.41 3.04 -6.96
N ILE A 245 4.19 3.73 -7.81
CA ILE A 245 4.15 3.49 -9.27
C ILE A 245 4.74 2.13 -9.71
N GLN A 246 5.32 1.34 -8.79
CA GLN A 246 5.74 -0.05 -9.06
C GLN A 246 4.60 -1.06 -8.92
N MET A 247 3.44 -0.67 -8.38
CA MET A 247 2.26 -1.53 -8.28
C MET A 247 1.85 -2.06 -9.68
N PRO A 248 1.91 -3.37 -9.95
CA PRO A 248 1.81 -3.89 -11.33
C PRO A 248 0.52 -3.56 -12.08
N ASP A 249 -0.60 -3.43 -11.37
CA ASP A 249 -1.93 -3.22 -11.95
C ASP A 249 -2.54 -1.83 -11.67
N LEU A 250 -1.77 -0.93 -11.05
CA LEU A 250 -2.25 0.41 -10.64
C LEU A 250 -2.70 1.24 -11.85
N LYS A 251 -3.95 1.73 -11.81
CA LYS A 251 -4.57 2.53 -12.87
C LYS A 251 -5.25 3.80 -12.35
N THR A 252 -5.58 3.85 -11.06
CA THR A 252 -6.28 4.97 -10.43
C THR A 252 -5.50 5.43 -9.21
N LEU A 253 -5.09 6.69 -9.21
CA LEU A 253 -4.35 7.31 -8.10
C LEU A 253 -5.14 8.53 -7.58
N THR A 254 -5.32 8.59 -6.26
CA THR A 254 -5.91 9.74 -5.59
C THR A 254 -4.95 10.30 -4.56
N LEU A 255 -4.56 11.56 -4.70
CA LEU A 255 -3.68 12.27 -3.77
C LEU A 255 -4.52 13.28 -2.97
N MET A 256 -4.44 13.26 -1.64
CA MET A 256 -5.35 14.00 -0.75
C MET A 256 -4.62 14.79 0.35
N GLN A 257 -5.06 16.02 0.59
CA GLN A 257 -4.70 16.82 1.78
C GLN A 257 -3.18 17.02 2.02
N GLY A 258 -2.39 17.19 0.97
CA GLY A 258 -0.96 17.48 1.07
C GLY A 258 -0.47 18.43 -0.03
N GLU A 259 0.83 18.43 -0.26
CA GLU A 259 1.48 19.27 -1.29
C GLU A 259 2.04 18.41 -2.41
N LEU A 260 2.13 18.97 -3.62
CA LEU A 260 2.71 18.31 -4.78
C LEU A 260 3.79 19.19 -5.38
N ASN A 261 5.05 18.74 -5.28
CA ASN A 261 6.21 19.48 -5.75
C ASN A 261 6.68 18.98 -7.14
N PRO A 262 7.58 19.70 -7.84
CA PRO A 262 8.03 19.30 -9.18
C PRO A 262 8.72 17.93 -9.25
N ASP A 263 9.40 17.50 -8.18
CA ASP A 263 10.02 16.17 -8.13
C ASP A 263 8.98 15.05 -8.04
N ALA A 264 7.93 15.25 -7.23
CA ALA A 264 6.78 14.34 -7.15
C ALA A 264 6.02 14.27 -8.49
N MET A 265 5.82 15.42 -9.15
CA MET A 265 5.27 15.47 -10.52
C MET A 265 6.12 14.68 -11.52
N LYS A 266 7.45 14.83 -11.44
CA LYS A 266 8.39 14.08 -12.29
C LYS A 266 8.32 12.57 -12.04
N THR A 267 8.19 12.13 -10.78
CA THR A 267 7.96 10.72 -10.44
C THR A 267 6.66 10.18 -11.05
N LEU A 268 5.55 10.93 -10.93
CA LEU A 268 4.26 10.55 -11.55
C LEU A 268 4.34 10.43 -13.09
N GLY A 269 5.22 11.20 -13.74
CA GLY A 269 5.50 11.08 -15.17
C GLY A 269 6.08 9.71 -15.59
N GLY A 270 6.60 8.92 -14.64
CA GLY A 270 7.13 7.57 -14.88
C GLY A 270 6.09 6.45 -14.95
N MET A 271 4.79 6.73 -14.78
CA MET A 271 3.75 5.70 -14.80
C MET A 271 3.50 5.12 -16.20
N ASN A 272 3.41 3.78 -16.30
CA ASN A 272 3.11 3.11 -17.58
C ASN A 272 1.64 3.31 -18.03
N GLU A 273 0.70 3.20 -17.08
CA GLU A 273 -0.74 3.39 -17.32
C GLU A 273 -1.39 4.12 -16.15
N LEU A 274 -1.69 5.41 -16.31
CA LEU A 274 -2.53 6.15 -15.38
C LEU A 274 -3.87 6.43 -16.08
N ARG A 275 -4.95 5.76 -15.67
CA ARG A 275 -6.28 6.00 -16.25
C ARG A 275 -6.96 7.19 -15.58
N HIS A 276 -6.91 7.25 -14.25
CA HIS A 276 -7.64 8.22 -13.44
C HIS A 276 -6.70 8.85 -12.40
N LEU A 277 -6.64 10.18 -12.37
CA LEU A 277 -5.95 10.95 -11.34
C LEU A 277 -6.96 11.87 -10.62
N GLU A 278 -7.06 11.78 -9.30
CA GLU A 278 -7.74 12.80 -8.48
C GLU A 278 -6.74 13.51 -7.57
N LEU A 279 -6.73 14.83 -7.61
CA LEU A 279 -6.03 15.69 -6.65
C LEU A 279 -7.09 16.37 -5.78
N ARG A 280 -7.13 16.04 -4.48
CA ARG A 280 -8.13 16.57 -3.54
C ARG A 280 -7.48 17.39 -2.42
N TYR A 281 -7.83 18.66 -2.32
CA TYR A 281 -7.22 19.61 -1.36
C TYR A 281 -5.70 19.71 -1.46
N ILE A 282 -5.15 19.54 -2.67
CA ILE A 282 -3.75 19.80 -3.00
C ILE A 282 -3.67 21.16 -3.68
N PRO A 283 -2.95 22.15 -3.14
CA PRO A 283 -2.80 23.46 -3.77
C PRO A 283 -2.11 23.35 -5.14
N MET A 284 -2.76 23.87 -6.19
CA MET A 284 -2.22 23.82 -7.55
C MET A 284 -1.99 25.23 -8.11
N SER A 285 -0.72 25.61 -8.25
CA SER A 285 -0.32 26.82 -9.00
C SER A 285 -0.56 26.62 -10.50
N GLY A 286 -0.60 27.72 -11.28
CA GLY A 286 -0.72 27.63 -12.74
C GLY A 286 0.39 26.76 -13.37
N GLU A 287 1.63 26.89 -12.89
CA GLU A 287 2.77 26.07 -13.33
C GLU A 287 2.55 24.57 -13.06
N LEU A 288 2.04 24.21 -11.87
CA LEU A 288 1.74 22.81 -11.54
C LEU A 288 0.56 22.27 -12.36
N VAL A 289 -0.45 23.09 -12.68
CA VAL A 289 -1.54 22.71 -13.59
C VAL A 289 -1.02 22.46 -15.00
N ASP A 290 -0.13 23.32 -15.50
CA ASP A 290 0.46 23.16 -16.84
C ASP A 290 1.33 21.88 -16.91
N GLN A 291 2.03 21.53 -15.82
CA GLN A 291 2.78 20.27 -15.72
C GLN A 291 1.90 19.01 -15.77
N LEU A 292 0.60 19.08 -15.43
CA LEU A 292 -0.32 17.91 -15.56
C LEU A 292 -0.42 17.41 -17.01
N ALA A 293 -0.20 18.28 -18.00
CA ALA A 293 -0.17 17.90 -19.42
C ALA A 293 0.97 16.91 -19.75
N THR A 294 1.98 16.77 -18.89
CA THR A 294 3.10 15.83 -19.06
C THR A 294 2.81 14.45 -18.48
N LEU A 295 1.77 14.31 -17.65
CA LEU A 295 1.44 13.06 -17.00
C LEU A 295 0.70 12.10 -17.96
N PRO A 296 0.92 10.78 -17.86
CA PRO A 296 0.36 9.78 -18.77
C PRO A 296 -1.12 9.45 -18.47
N ILE A 297 -1.95 10.45 -18.18
CA ILE A 297 -3.36 10.32 -17.79
C ILE A 297 -4.23 10.02 -19.02
N ARG A 298 -5.00 8.93 -18.99
CA ARG A 298 -5.72 8.39 -20.17
C ARG A 298 -7.24 8.56 -20.18
N VAL A 299 -7.90 8.74 -19.04
CA VAL A 299 -9.39 8.74 -18.96
C VAL A 299 -9.92 9.99 -18.25
N SER A 300 -9.53 10.23 -16.99
CA SER A 300 -10.03 11.40 -16.25
C SER A 300 -9.00 12.03 -15.31
N LEU A 301 -9.10 13.34 -15.15
CA LEU A 301 -8.40 14.15 -14.17
C LEU A 301 -9.43 14.93 -13.35
N THR A 302 -9.44 14.74 -12.03
CA THR A 302 -10.33 15.47 -11.11
C THR A 302 -9.51 16.38 -10.21
N LEU A 303 -9.77 17.69 -10.29
CA LEU A 303 -9.19 18.72 -9.43
C LEU A 303 -10.26 19.19 -8.45
N ASN A 304 -10.16 18.79 -7.18
CA ASN A 304 -11.22 18.97 -6.18
C ASN A 304 -10.71 19.75 -4.95
N GLY A 305 -11.10 21.01 -4.82
CA GLY A 305 -10.62 21.90 -3.75
C GLY A 305 -9.15 22.26 -3.86
N THR A 306 -8.59 22.25 -5.07
CA THR A 306 -7.15 22.49 -5.35
C THR A 306 -6.79 23.98 -5.51
N ALA A 307 -7.78 24.87 -5.59
CA ALA A 307 -7.64 26.27 -5.99
C ALA A 307 -6.94 26.49 -7.35
N ALA A 308 -6.95 25.47 -8.22
CA ALA A 308 -6.36 25.54 -9.56
C ALA A 308 -6.95 26.70 -10.40
N PRO A 309 -6.13 27.56 -11.03
CA PRO A 309 -6.63 28.65 -11.86
C PRO A 309 -7.43 28.12 -13.07
N ILE A 310 -8.64 28.66 -13.24
CA ILE A 310 -9.59 28.22 -14.29
C ILE A 310 -8.97 28.37 -15.69
N GLU A 311 -8.19 29.44 -15.92
CA GLU A 311 -7.54 29.69 -17.22
C GLU A 311 -6.53 28.60 -17.61
N ASN A 312 -5.72 28.11 -16.65
CA ASN A 312 -4.79 26.99 -16.86
C ASN A 312 -5.56 25.67 -17.09
N VAL A 313 -6.63 25.42 -16.34
CA VAL A 313 -7.47 24.21 -16.52
C VAL A 313 -8.18 24.23 -17.89
N ASP A 314 -8.62 25.39 -18.37
CA ASP A 314 -9.19 25.54 -19.70
C ASP A 314 -8.15 25.46 -20.82
N ALA A 315 -6.90 25.85 -20.56
CA ALA A 315 -5.79 25.56 -21.47
C ALA A 315 -5.51 24.05 -21.54
N LEU A 316 -5.48 23.36 -20.39
CA LEU A 316 -5.30 21.90 -20.29
C LEU A 316 -6.39 21.12 -21.02
N ARG A 317 -7.66 21.56 -20.94
CA ARG A 317 -8.78 20.99 -21.73
C ARG A 317 -8.58 21.11 -23.24
N ARG A 318 -7.93 22.18 -23.71
CA ARG A 318 -7.63 22.39 -25.14
C ARG A 318 -6.45 21.55 -25.61
N THR A 319 -5.46 21.30 -24.75
CA THR A 319 -4.30 20.45 -25.08
C THR A 319 -4.61 18.96 -24.95
N MET A 320 -5.57 18.57 -24.09
CA MET A 320 -5.96 17.18 -23.83
C MET A 320 -7.45 16.91 -24.15
N PRO A 321 -7.92 17.08 -25.40
CA PRO A 321 -9.35 17.04 -25.75
C PRO A 321 -10.02 15.66 -25.59
N GLY A 322 -9.26 14.59 -25.32
CA GLY A 322 -9.78 13.26 -25.00
C GLY A 322 -9.82 12.93 -23.51
N LEU A 323 -9.35 13.83 -22.64
CA LEU A 323 -9.30 13.66 -21.19
C LEU A 323 -10.51 14.32 -20.52
N GLU A 324 -11.23 13.59 -19.66
CA GLU A 324 -12.31 14.15 -18.85
C GLU A 324 -11.72 14.96 -17.68
N ILE A 325 -11.76 16.30 -17.77
CA ILE A 325 -11.17 17.20 -16.76
C ILE A 325 -12.26 17.89 -15.95
N GLU A 326 -12.50 17.38 -14.74
CA GLU A 326 -13.40 17.97 -13.75
C GLU A 326 -12.65 18.96 -12.83
N LEU A 327 -13.23 20.14 -12.60
CA LEU A 327 -12.77 21.12 -11.61
C LEU A 327 -13.91 21.42 -10.64
N LYS A 328 -13.68 21.20 -9.35
CA LYS A 328 -14.64 21.42 -8.25
C LYS A 328 -13.96 22.28 -7.18
N GLN A 329 -14.68 23.24 -6.61
CA GLN A 329 -14.13 24.09 -5.53
C GLN A 329 -14.05 23.36 -4.18
N GLY A 330 -14.71 22.21 -4.06
CA GLY A 330 -14.46 21.23 -3.00
C GLY A 330 -15.14 21.49 -1.67
N GLY A 331 -16.07 22.44 -1.57
CA GLY A 331 -17.01 22.52 -0.45
C GLY A 331 -17.83 21.23 -0.32
N PHE A 332 -18.15 20.83 0.91
CA PHE A 332 -18.87 19.59 1.19
C PHE A 332 -19.99 19.79 2.21
N LEU A 333 -21.21 19.42 1.81
CA LEU A 333 -22.40 19.52 2.65
C LEU A 333 -22.62 18.28 3.56
N GLY A 334 -22.26 17.07 3.08
CA GLY A 334 -22.45 15.83 3.84
C GLY A 334 -23.88 15.27 3.82
N VAL A 335 -24.52 15.25 2.65
CA VAL A 335 -25.84 14.63 2.43
C VAL A 335 -25.82 13.67 1.24
N ARG A 336 -26.72 12.68 1.26
CA ARG A 336 -27.18 11.98 0.06
C ARG A 336 -28.67 12.31 -0.14
N CYS A 337 -29.06 12.59 -1.38
CA CYS A 337 -30.47 12.69 -1.78
C CYS A 337 -30.87 11.49 -2.65
N PHE A 338 -32.14 11.10 -2.59
CA PHE A 338 -32.80 10.39 -3.67
C PHE A 338 -33.56 11.38 -4.56
N ASP A 339 -33.38 11.24 -5.87
CA ASP A 339 -34.16 11.96 -6.88
C ASP A 339 -35.53 11.30 -7.01
N ASN A 340 -36.57 11.94 -6.46
CA ASN A 340 -37.94 11.44 -6.54
C ASN A 340 -38.88 12.57 -6.96
N PHE A 341 -39.72 12.35 -7.97
CA PHE A 341 -40.68 13.34 -8.50
C PHE A 341 -40.12 14.76 -8.79
N ASN A 342 -38.85 14.88 -9.16
CA ASN A 342 -38.10 16.14 -9.31
C ASN A 342 -37.90 16.92 -7.99
N GLU A 343 -37.58 16.19 -6.92
CA GLU A 343 -37.22 16.72 -5.61
C GLU A 343 -35.90 16.06 -5.10
N CYS A 344 -35.02 16.84 -4.47
CA CYS A 344 -33.85 16.32 -3.75
C CYS A 344 -34.26 15.95 -2.33
N LEU A 345 -34.78 14.73 -2.15
CA LEU A 345 -35.15 14.20 -0.84
C LEU A 345 -33.91 13.67 -0.11
N ILE A 346 -33.46 14.34 0.95
CA ILE A 346 -32.34 13.88 1.78
C ILE A 346 -32.70 12.51 2.39
N ASN A 347 -31.91 11.50 2.06
CA ASN A 347 -32.07 10.14 2.59
C ASN A 347 -30.99 9.76 3.61
N GLU A 348 -29.84 10.45 3.58
CA GLU A 348 -28.76 10.30 4.56
C GLU A 348 -28.14 11.68 4.85
N VAL A 349 -27.90 11.96 6.13
CA VAL A 349 -27.06 13.06 6.61
C VAL A 349 -25.85 12.42 7.27
N ILE A 350 -24.65 12.83 6.88
CA ILE A 350 -23.40 12.25 7.39
C ILE A 350 -23.07 12.90 8.74
N PRO A 351 -22.91 12.11 9.82
CA PRO A 351 -22.63 12.64 11.16
C PRO A 351 -21.39 13.54 11.21
N GLY A 352 -21.45 14.60 12.00
CA GLY A 352 -20.39 15.58 12.20
C GLY A 352 -20.15 16.55 11.02
N LYS A 353 -20.81 16.35 9.87
CA LYS A 353 -20.60 17.19 8.66
C LYS A 353 -21.60 18.37 8.60
N ALA A 354 -21.41 19.26 7.62
CA ALA A 354 -22.05 20.57 7.55
C ALA A 354 -23.59 20.56 7.61
N ALA A 355 -24.25 19.57 7.00
CA ALA A 355 -25.70 19.43 7.01
C ALA A 355 -26.29 19.13 8.39
N GLU A 356 -25.66 18.24 9.16
CA GLU A 356 -26.07 17.95 10.54
C GLU A 356 -25.91 19.19 11.41
N GLN A 357 -24.79 19.91 11.26
CA GLN A 357 -24.53 21.18 11.95
C GLN A 357 -25.54 22.27 11.58
N ALA A 358 -26.07 22.25 10.35
CA ALA A 358 -27.14 23.13 9.87
C ALA A 358 -28.56 22.67 10.27
N GLY A 359 -28.70 21.55 10.99
CA GLY A 359 -29.99 21.01 11.43
C GLY A 359 -30.84 20.36 10.31
N LEU A 360 -30.23 20.02 9.18
CA LEU A 360 -30.85 19.19 8.14
C LEU A 360 -30.94 17.75 8.63
N LEU A 361 -32.01 17.06 8.21
CA LEU A 361 -32.33 15.70 8.64
C LEU A 361 -32.73 14.82 7.43
N PRO A 362 -32.58 13.49 7.51
CA PRO A 362 -33.24 12.58 6.58
C PRO A 362 -34.75 12.82 6.56
N GLY A 363 -35.33 12.93 5.36
CA GLY A 363 -36.73 13.32 5.14
C GLY A 363 -36.94 14.78 4.71
N ASP A 364 -35.92 15.64 4.81
CA ASP A 364 -35.98 17.00 4.25
C ASP A 364 -35.92 16.98 2.73
N ILE A 365 -36.70 17.86 2.08
CA ILE A 365 -36.61 18.09 0.64
C ILE A 365 -35.92 19.42 0.41
N ILE A 366 -34.73 19.43 -0.20
CA ILE A 366 -34.04 20.67 -0.56
C ILE A 366 -34.70 21.24 -1.81
N VAL A 367 -35.16 22.49 -1.73
CA VAL A 367 -35.87 23.21 -2.81
C VAL A 367 -35.05 24.37 -3.39
N GLN A 368 -34.12 24.94 -2.62
CA GLN A 368 -33.23 26.01 -3.07
C GLN A 368 -31.86 25.93 -2.39
N ALA A 369 -30.80 26.32 -3.12
CA ALA A 369 -29.48 26.59 -2.55
C ALA A 369 -28.92 27.89 -3.17
N ASP A 370 -28.56 28.87 -2.35
CA ASP A 370 -28.14 30.23 -2.76
C ASP A 370 -29.03 30.85 -3.86
N GLY A 371 -30.35 30.84 -3.65
CA GLY A 371 -31.31 31.37 -4.62
C GLY A 371 -31.54 30.49 -5.86
N LYS A 372 -30.74 29.43 -6.09
CA LYS A 372 -30.89 28.52 -7.24
C LYS A 372 -31.90 27.40 -6.92
N PRO A 373 -32.95 27.19 -7.74
CA PRO A 373 -33.90 26.10 -7.53
C PRO A 373 -33.24 24.73 -7.66
N ILE A 374 -33.52 23.84 -6.72
CA ILE A 374 -33.02 22.45 -6.67
C ILE A 374 -34.18 21.51 -7.01
N ARG A 375 -34.03 20.72 -8.09
CA ARG A 375 -35.02 19.72 -8.54
C ARG A 375 -34.51 18.28 -8.50
N GLN A 376 -33.23 18.11 -8.17
CA GLN A 376 -32.54 16.82 -8.14
C GLN A 376 -31.20 17.03 -7.42
N PHE A 377 -30.60 15.95 -6.96
CA PHE A 377 -29.32 15.93 -6.26
C PHE A 377 -28.20 16.53 -7.09
N LYS A 378 -28.24 16.35 -8.42
CA LYS A 378 -27.27 16.98 -9.32
C LYS A 378 -27.28 18.51 -9.23
N ASP A 379 -28.45 19.14 -9.16
CA ASP A 379 -28.56 20.61 -9.05
C ASP A 379 -27.93 21.09 -7.73
N LEU A 380 -28.12 20.34 -6.65
CA LEU A 380 -27.51 20.62 -5.35
C LEU A 380 -25.99 20.42 -5.37
N GLN A 381 -25.51 19.36 -6.02
CA GLN A 381 -24.08 19.15 -6.24
C GLN A 381 -23.46 20.29 -7.05
N GLU A 382 -24.13 20.79 -8.10
CA GLU A 382 -23.67 21.96 -8.87
C GLU A 382 -23.64 23.24 -8.02
N ALA A 383 -24.62 23.46 -7.13
CA ALA A 383 -24.61 24.60 -6.20
C ALA A 383 -23.48 24.51 -5.16
N ILE A 384 -23.21 23.32 -4.61
CA ILE A 384 -22.13 23.08 -3.64
C ILE A 384 -20.75 23.19 -4.32
N ASN A 385 -20.57 22.63 -5.52
CA ASN A 385 -19.28 22.57 -6.23
C ASN A 385 -18.72 23.96 -6.63
N ALA A 386 -19.54 25.02 -6.55
CA ALA A 386 -19.13 26.40 -6.74
C ALA A 386 -18.41 27.02 -5.52
N HIS A 387 -18.45 26.36 -4.37
CA HIS A 387 -17.95 26.87 -3.08
C HIS A 387 -16.74 26.09 -2.57
N VAL A 388 -15.89 26.78 -1.79
CA VAL A 388 -14.73 26.18 -1.12
C VAL A 388 -15.07 25.74 0.31
N PRO A 389 -14.29 24.83 0.93
CA PRO A 389 -14.43 24.51 2.35
C PRO A 389 -14.31 25.77 3.21
N GLY A 390 -15.27 25.96 4.12
CA GLY A 390 -15.36 27.11 5.02
C GLY A 390 -16.43 28.13 4.63
N ASP A 391 -16.86 28.15 3.37
CA ASP A 391 -17.97 28.98 2.85
C ASP A 391 -19.31 28.63 3.51
N THR A 392 -20.26 29.56 3.44
CA THR A 392 -21.65 29.36 3.89
C THR A 392 -22.60 29.23 2.71
N LEU A 393 -23.39 28.16 2.68
CA LEU A 393 -24.46 27.91 1.71
C LEU A 393 -25.81 28.18 2.37
N GLU A 394 -26.64 29.05 1.80
CA GLU A 394 -28.04 29.23 2.20
C GLU A 394 -28.89 28.12 1.58
N ILE A 395 -29.64 27.38 2.40
CA ILE A 395 -30.44 26.23 1.97
C ILE A 395 -31.89 26.46 2.38
N GLU A 396 -32.79 26.49 1.39
CA GLU A 396 -34.23 26.40 1.61
C GLU A 396 -34.64 24.92 1.48
N TYR A 397 -35.32 24.41 2.50
CA TYR A 397 -35.78 23.03 2.58
C TYR A 397 -37.24 22.96 3.06
N ARG A 398 -37.93 21.89 2.70
CA ARG A 398 -39.29 21.58 3.12
C ARG A 398 -39.30 20.35 4.01
N ARG A 399 -39.87 20.48 5.21
CA ARG A 399 -40.02 19.41 6.21
C ARG A 399 -41.49 19.37 6.64
N ASN A 400 -42.18 18.24 6.44
CA ASN A 400 -43.61 18.08 6.72
C ASN A 400 -44.48 19.21 6.13
N ASP A 401 -44.29 19.50 4.83
CA ASP A 401 -44.92 20.59 4.07
C ASP A 401 -44.66 22.04 4.57
N VAL A 402 -43.84 22.22 5.60
CA VAL A 402 -43.38 23.54 6.04
C VAL A 402 -42.04 23.85 5.38
N THR A 403 -41.97 24.94 4.63
CA THR A 403 -40.71 25.48 4.10
C THR A 403 -39.96 26.23 5.20
N SER A 404 -38.64 26.05 5.26
CA SER A 404 -37.74 26.67 6.22
C SER A 404 -36.37 26.90 5.58
N GLN A 405 -35.61 27.84 6.13
CA GLN A 405 -34.24 28.13 5.68
C GLN A 405 -33.24 27.75 6.77
N THR A 406 -32.04 27.37 6.34
CA THR A 406 -30.86 27.20 7.20
C THR A 406 -29.61 27.63 6.46
N THR A 407 -28.51 27.84 7.20
CA THR A 407 -27.20 28.17 6.62
C THR A 407 -26.21 27.08 7.00
N ALA A 408 -25.68 26.37 6.01
CA ALA A 408 -24.69 25.32 6.22
C ALA A 408 -23.28 25.87 5.95
N ARG A 409 -22.37 25.72 6.92
CA ARG A 409 -20.95 26.03 6.72
C ARG A 409 -20.25 24.81 6.13
N LEU A 410 -19.89 24.86 4.85
CA LEU A 410 -19.38 23.73 4.09
C LEU A 410 -18.02 23.25 4.63
N GLY A 411 -17.85 21.93 4.70
CA GLY A 411 -16.61 21.27 5.13
C GLY A 411 -15.74 20.84 3.95
N LYS A 412 -14.73 20.01 4.25
CA LYS A 412 -14.00 19.20 3.27
C LYS A 412 -14.67 17.83 3.09
N LEU A 413 -14.58 17.29 1.87
CA LEU A 413 -14.88 15.90 1.51
C LEU A 413 -13.72 15.01 1.96
N GLU A 414 -13.74 14.72 3.25
CA GLU A 414 -12.83 13.80 3.93
C GLU A 414 -13.52 12.45 4.00
N ASP A 415 -12.75 11.36 3.82
CA ASP A 415 -13.26 10.00 4.02
C ASP A 415 -13.75 9.84 5.49
N LYS A 416 -14.57 8.82 5.76
CA LYS A 416 -15.19 8.58 7.08
C LYS A 416 -14.23 8.09 8.16
#